data_AF-A0A0J6IJ19-F1
#
_entry.id   AF-A0A0J6IJ19-F1
#
_cell.length_a   1.000
_cell.length_b   1.000
_cell.length_c   1.000
_cell.angle_alpha   90.00
_cell.angle_beta   90.00
_cell.angle_gamma   90.00
#
_symmetry.space_group_name_H-M   'P 1'
#
loop_
_entity.id
_entity.type
_entity.pdbx_description
1 polymer ?
#
loop_
_entity_poly.entity_id
_entity_poly.type
_entity_poly.pdbx_seq_one_letter_code
_entity_poly.pdbx_strand_id
1 'polypeptide(L)'
;MRIASRLLSDSKDANVQSHLKALTEASQLLKIQEGLDKDLSDGVNFVGLSVNETIYRLIRSGYGKRASKVQSEFKVPEKTYWWLRLRGLVAKRDWGELEEIGKAKKSPIGWEPFYNEILGAGNTKLASTFIPKCTTLGVSERIEMWIKCGMVVKAGEEALKAKDISSLERLRTRASGNAVAEIDRMIIQLRPKK
;
A
#
# COMPACT_ATOMS: atom_id res chain seq x y z
N MET A 1 -31.74 6.90 -24.91
CA MET A 1 -30.41 6.24 -24.92
C MET A 1 -30.34 4.95 -25.74
N ARG A 2 -31.32 4.03 -25.68
CA ARG A 2 -31.25 2.72 -26.38
C ARG A 2 -31.06 2.80 -27.91
N ILE A 3 -31.72 3.74 -28.58
CA ILE A 3 -31.64 3.89 -30.06
C ILE A 3 -30.26 4.41 -30.49
N ALA A 4 -29.73 5.42 -29.79
CA ALA A 4 -28.39 5.95 -30.05
C ALA A 4 -27.29 4.90 -29.79
N SER A 5 -27.43 4.11 -28.71
CA SER A 5 -26.51 3.00 -28.44
C SER A 5 -26.49 1.94 -29.54
N ARG A 6 -27.66 1.64 -30.14
CA ARG A 6 -27.78 0.67 -31.24
C ARG A 6 -27.18 1.19 -32.54
N LEU A 7 -27.41 2.47 -32.87
CA LEU A 7 -26.83 3.09 -34.06
C LEU A 7 -25.30 3.16 -33.99
N LEU A 8 -24.76 3.46 -32.80
CA LEU A 8 -23.32 3.51 -32.60
C LEU A 8 -22.70 2.10 -32.56
N SER A 9 -23.43 1.06 -32.13
CA SER A 9 -22.88 -0.30 -32.06
C SER A 9 -22.64 -0.91 -33.43
N ASP A 10 -23.37 -0.44 -34.44
CA ASP A 10 -23.23 -0.88 -35.84
C ASP A 10 -22.01 -0.25 -36.55
N SER A 11 -21.37 0.74 -35.91
CA SER A 11 -20.17 1.40 -36.44
C SER A 11 -18.94 0.50 -36.30
N LYS A 12 -18.15 0.37 -37.38
CA LYS A 12 -16.85 -0.33 -37.35
C LYS A 12 -15.69 0.57 -36.88
N ASP A 13 -15.97 1.84 -36.61
CA ASP A 13 -14.97 2.79 -36.16
C ASP A 13 -14.52 2.47 -34.71
N ALA A 14 -13.22 2.29 -34.52
CA ALA A 14 -12.63 1.93 -33.24
C ALA A 14 -12.85 3.00 -32.15
N ASN A 15 -12.90 4.29 -32.52
CA ASN A 15 -13.19 5.38 -31.60
C ASN A 15 -14.66 5.35 -31.17
N VAL A 16 -15.58 5.09 -32.11
CA VAL A 16 -17.02 4.96 -31.77
C VAL A 16 -17.25 3.79 -30.80
N GLN A 17 -16.61 2.65 -31.05
CA GLN A 17 -16.70 1.49 -30.17
C GLN A 17 -16.10 1.74 -28.78
N SER A 18 -14.97 2.46 -28.70
CA SER A 18 -14.36 2.80 -27.41
C SER A 18 -15.22 3.79 -26.60
N HIS A 19 -15.79 4.80 -27.25
CA HIS A 19 -16.71 5.75 -26.61
C HIS A 19 -17.99 5.06 -26.12
N LEU A 20 -18.55 4.13 -26.91
CA LEU A 20 -19.70 3.35 -26.48
C LEU A 20 -19.42 2.48 -25.27
N LYS A 21 -18.26 1.84 -25.24
CA LYS A 21 -17.82 1.04 -24.09
C LYS A 21 -17.72 1.92 -22.84
N ALA A 22 -17.06 3.08 -22.95
CA ALA A 22 -16.93 4.02 -21.84
C ALA A 22 -18.29 4.53 -21.33
N LEU A 23 -19.23 4.85 -22.22
CA LEU A 23 -20.59 5.26 -21.85
C LEU A 23 -21.38 4.14 -21.15
N THR A 24 -21.22 2.91 -21.62
CA THR A 24 -21.86 1.73 -21.03
C THR A 24 -21.31 1.47 -19.62
N GLU A 25 -19.99 1.51 -19.47
CA GLU A 25 -19.31 1.37 -18.17
C GLU A 25 -19.71 2.51 -17.21
N ALA A 26 -19.78 3.76 -17.69
CA ALA A 26 -20.24 4.89 -16.88
C ALA A 26 -21.69 4.72 -16.40
N SER A 27 -22.60 4.29 -17.28
CA SER A 27 -24.00 4.01 -16.89
C SER A 27 -24.10 2.87 -15.88
N GLN A 28 -23.27 1.83 -16.04
CA GLN A 28 -23.21 0.72 -15.11
C GLN A 28 -22.66 1.16 -13.74
N LEU A 29 -21.64 1.99 -13.71
CA LEU A 29 -21.06 2.53 -12.47
C LEU A 29 -22.11 3.33 -11.69
N LEU A 30 -22.83 4.22 -12.36
CA LEU A 30 -23.89 5.01 -11.72
C LEU A 30 -24.96 4.11 -11.08
N LYS A 31 -25.40 3.06 -11.76
CA LYS A 31 -26.36 2.09 -11.18
C LYS A 31 -25.82 1.40 -9.93
N ILE A 32 -24.53 1.01 -9.94
CA ILE A 32 -23.89 0.41 -8.77
C ILE A 32 -23.82 1.42 -7.63
N GLN A 33 -23.43 2.67 -7.91
CA GLN A 33 -23.33 3.74 -6.92
C GLN A 33 -24.69 4.10 -6.31
N GLU A 34 -25.75 4.21 -7.12
CA GLU A 34 -27.12 4.41 -6.63
C GLU A 34 -27.59 3.26 -5.73
N GLY A 35 -27.19 2.02 -6.03
CA GLY A 35 -27.43 0.87 -5.15
C GLY A 35 -26.66 0.97 -3.84
N LEU A 36 -25.38 1.38 -3.89
CA LEU A 36 -24.56 1.59 -2.70
C LEU A 36 -25.13 2.69 -1.81
N ASP A 37 -25.56 3.82 -2.36
CA ASP A 37 -26.16 4.93 -1.60
C ASP A 37 -27.49 4.54 -0.92
N LYS A 38 -28.22 3.58 -1.49
CA LYS A 38 -29.45 3.04 -0.88
C LYS A 38 -29.16 2.00 0.21
N ASP A 39 -28.17 1.14 -0.05
CA ASP A 39 -27.83 0.01 0.81
C ASP A 39 -26.96 0.40 2.01
N LEU A 40 -26.26 1.54 1.95
CA LEU A 40 -25.34 2.03 2.98
C LEU A 40 -25.93 3.22 3.71
N SER A 41 -26.13 3.07 5.02
CA SER A 41 -26.68 4.12 5.89
C SER A 41 -25.62 5.09 6.43
N ASP A 42 -24.38 4.97 5.96
CA ASP A 42 -23.20 5.65 6.46
C ASP A 42 -23.11 7.14 6.07
N GLY A 43 -24.07 7.63 5.29
CA GLY A 43 -24.09 9.03 4.79
C GLY A 43 -23.03 9.34 3.74
N VAL A 44 -22.32 8.33 3.23
CA VAL A 44 -21.33 8.49 2.15
C VAL A 44 -22.05 8.49 0.81
N ASN A 45 -21.96 9.60 0.07
CA ASN A 45 -22.46 9.69 -1.30
C ASN A 45 -21.43 9.11 -2.29
N PHE A 46 -21.86 8.10 -3.05
CA PHE A 46 -21.07 7.41 -4.05
C PHE A 46 -21.35 7.87 -5.48
N VAL A 47 -22.55 8.38 -5.77
CA VAL A 47 -22.94 8.79 -7.13
C VAL A 47 -22.02 9.89 -7.66
N GLY A 48 -21.51 9.70 -8.88
CA GLY A 48 -20.65 10.65 -9.57
C GLY A 48 -19.15 10.49 -9.29
N LEU A 49 -18.77 9.55 -8.41
CA LEU A 49 -17.37 9.21 -8.20
C LEU A 49 -16.81 8.40 -9.38
N SER A 50 -15.49 8.46 -9.58
CA SER A 50 -14.82 7.51 -10.48
C SER A 50 -14.84 6.09 -9.89
N VAL A 51 -14.56 5.08 -10.70
CA VAL A 51 -14.39 3.68 -10.24
C VAL A 51 -13.36 3.60 -9.11
N ASN A 52 -12.22 4.28 -9.28
CA ASN A 52 -11.13 4.27 -8.31
C ASN A 52 -11.54 4.93 -6.98
N GLU A 53 -12.21 6.07 -7.04
CA GLU A 53 -12.68 6.78 -5.85
C GLU A 53 -13.79 6.00 -5.13
N THR A 54 -14.67 5.33 -5.89
CA THR A 54 -15.69 4.43 -5.34
C THR A 54 -15.04 3.29 -4.56
N ILE A 55 -14.05 2.61 -5.15
CA ILE A 55 -13.29 1.54 -4.49
C ILE A 55 -12.59 2.05 -3.23
N TYR A 56 -11.88 3.19 -3.33
CA TYR A 56 -11.18 3.80 -2.20
C TYR A 56 -12.13 4.10 -1.03
N ARG A 57 -13.29 4.73 -1.30
CA ARG A 57 -14.28 5.04 -0.27
C ARG A 57 -14.88 3.78 0.35
N LEU A 58 -15.22 2.78 -0.46
CA LEU A 58 -15.71 1.50 0.05
C LEU A 58 -14.71 0.84 1.01
N ILE A 59 -13.42 0.84 0.66
CA ILE A 59 -12.37 0.28 1.54
C ILE A 59 -12.23 1.11 2.82
N ARG A 60 -12.22 2.44 2.69
CA ARG A 60 -12.12 3.35 3.84
C ARG A 60 -13.32 3.23 4.79
N SER A 61 -14.51 2.93 4.29
CA SER A 61 -15.71 2.65 5.10
C SER A 61 -15.79 1.20 5.60
N GLY A 62 -14.84 0.33 5.24
CA GLY A 62 -14.80 -1.07 5.69
C GLY A 62 -15.58 -2.07 4.84
N TYR A 63 -16.11 -1.66 3.69
CA TYR A 63 -16.81 -2.52 2.73
C TYR A 63 -15.87 -3.20 1.73
N GLY A 64 -14.80 -3.84 2.21
CA GLY A 64 -13.78 -4.47 1.36
C GLY A 64 -14.33 -5.50 0.37
N LYS A 65 -15.34 -6.29 0.78
CA LYS A 65 -16.01 -7.25 -0.12
C LYS A 65 -16.73 -6.57 -1.29
N ARG A 66 -17.35 -5.41 -1.05
CA ARG A 66 -18.02 -4.63 -2.12
C ARG A 66 -16.99 -3.96 -3.02
N ALA A 67 -15.91 -3.43 -2.44
CA ALA A 67 -14.79 -2.88 -3.21
C ALA A 67 -14.17 -3.90 -4.18
N SER A 68 -13.98 -5.16 -3.74
CA SER A 68 -13.48 -6.23 -4.60
C SER A 68 -14.45 -6.59 -5.73
N LYS A 69 -15.78 -6.52 -5.50
CA LYS A 69 -16.76 -6.72 -6.58
C LYS A 69 -16.65 -5.64 -7.65
N VAL A 70 -16.56 -4.37 -7.23
CA VAL A 70 -16.36 -3.24 -8.16
C VAL A 70 -15.05 -3.40 -8.93
N GLN A 71 -13.97 -3.81 -8.26
CA GLN A 71 -12.69 -4.10 -8.93
C GLN A 71 -12.86 -5.13 -10.07
N SER A 72 -13.52 -6.26 -9.80
CA SER A 72 -13.73 -7.32 -10.79
C SER A 72 -14.63 -6.88 -11.95
N GLU A 73 -15.72 -6.18 -11.64
CA GLU A 73 -16.70 -5.71 -12.63
C GLU A 73 -16.07 -4.76 -13.65
N PHE A 74 -15.30 -3.78 -13.17
CA PHE A 74 -14.63 -2.78 -14.01
C PHE A 74 -13.22 -3.20 -14.45
N LYS A 75 -12.82 -4.44 -14.16
CA LYS A 75 -11.50 -5.01 -14.51
C LYS A 75 -10.35 -4.08 -14.12
N VAL A 76 -10.44 -3.49 -12.92
CA VAL A 76 -9.42 -2.55 -12.42
C VAL A 76 -8.10 -3.31 -12.29
N PRO A 77 -6.99 -2.79 -12.88
CA PRO A 77 -5.69 -3.45 -12.80
C PRO A 77 -5.28 -3.74 -11.36
N GLU A 78 -4.68 -4.91 -11.15
CA GLU A 78 -4.31 -5.39 -9.80
C GLU A 78 -3.44 -4.37 -9.06
N LYS A 79 -2.42 -3.80 -9.72
CA LYS A 79 -1.56 -2.75 -9.15
C LYS A 79 -2.36 -1.55 -8.66
N THR A 80 -3.33 -1.08 -9.44
CA THR A 80 -4.20 0.05 -9.07
C THR A 80 -5.04 -0.29 -7.85
N TYR A 81 -5.64 -1.48 -7.81
CA TYR A 81 -6.44 -1.91 -6.67
C TYR A 81 -5.62 -2.00 -5.37
N TRP A 82 -4.38 -2.51 -5.46
CA TRP A 82 -3.48 -2.58 -4.31
C TRP A 82 -3.12 -1.20 -3.75
N TRP A 83 -2.88 -0.21 -4.63
CA TRP A 83 -2.67 1.18 -4.20
C TRP A 83 -3.91 1.77 -3.51
N LEU A 84 -5.11 1.57 -4.09
CA LEU A 84 -6.36 2.05 -3.49
C LEU A 84 -6.61 1.38 -2.14
N ARG A 85 -6.33 0.08 -2.03
CA ARG A 85 -6.48 -0.69 -0.79
C ARG A 85 -5.53 -0.21 0.29
N LEU A 86 -4.24 -0.04 -0.01
CA LEU A 86 -3.26 0.50 0.93
C LEU A 86 -3.69 1.87 1.46
N ARG A 87 -3.95 2.83 0.56
CA ARG A 87 -4.34 4.20 0.94
C ARG A 87 -5.66 4.22 1.71
N GLY A 88 -6.63 3.40 1.33
CA GLY A 88 -7.93 3.28 1.99
C GLY A 88 -7.81 2.75 3.42
N LEU A 89 -7.03 1.69 3.62
CA LEU A 89 -6.80 1.09 4.94
C LEU A 89 -5.97 2.00 5.86
N VAL A 90 -4.95 2.67 5.33
CA VAL A 90 -4.16 3.66 6.09
C VAL A 90 -5.04 4.84 6.51
N ALA A 91 -5.89 5.36 5.61
CA ALA A 91 -6.83 6.43 5.94
C ALA A 91 -7.88 5.99 6.99
N LYS A 92 -8.31 4.73 6.95
CA LYS A 92 -9.20 4.13 7.95
C LYS A 92 -8.50 3.81 9.27
N ARG A 93 -7.16 3.78 9.30
CA ARG A 93 -6.33 3.30 10.44
C ARG A 93 -6.57 1.82 10.75
N ASP A 94 -6.92 1.04 9.74
CA ASP A 94 -7.17 -0.39 9.87
C ASP A 94 -5.86 -1.19 9.81
N TRP A 95 -5.12 -1.13 10.91
CA TRP A 95 -3.80 -1.74 11.04
C TRP A 95 -3.84 -3.27 11.02
N GLY A 96 -4.93 -3.87 11.52
CA GLY A 96 -5.10 -5.32 11.53
C GLY A 96 -5.18 -5.88 10.11
N GLU A 97 -6.00 -5.27 9.25
CA GLU A 97 -6.09 -5.69 7.85
C GLU A 97 -4.76 -5.46 7.10
N LEU A 98 -4.03 -4.37 7.40
CA LEU A 98 -2.70 -4.13 6.82
C LEU A 98 -1.67 -5.18 7.28
N GLU A 99 -1.73 -5.63 8.53
CA GLU A 99 -0.90 -6.72 9.05
C GLU A 99 -1.21 -8.04 8.34
N GLU A 100 -2.48 -8.36 8.12
CA GLU A 100 -2.90 -9.55 7.36
C GLU A 100 -2.40 -9.50 5.91
N ILE A 101 -2.50 -8.34 5.24
CA ILE A 101 -1.90 -8.15 3.90
C ILE A 101 -0.39 -8.37 3.95
N GLY A 102 0.25 -7.89 5.01
CA GLY A 102 1.67 -8.09 5.28
C GLY A 102 2.10 -9.54 5.38
N LYS A 103 1.20 -10.51 5.60
CA LYS A 103 1.54 -11.95 5.60
C LYS A 103 1.73 -12.53 4.19
N ALA A 104 1.23 -11.85 3.15
CA ALA A 104 1.42 -12.32 1.78
C ALA A 104 2.91 -12.32 1.38
N LYS A 105 3.32 -13.28 0.53
CA LYS A 105 4.72 -13.40 0.08
C LYS A 105 5.13 -12.28 -0.87
N LYS A 106 4.24 -11.87 -1.77
CA LYS A 106 4.50 -10.88 -2.82
C LYS A 106 3.42 -9.81 -2.81
N SER A 107 3.80 -8.60 -3.24
CA SER A 107 2.87 -7.52 -3.53
C SER A 107 3.11 -7.01 -4.96
N PRO A 108 2.07 -6.81 -5.77
CA PRO A 108 2.18 -6.23 -7.12
C PRO A 108 2.79 -4.82 -7.16
N ILE A 109 2.76 -4.10 -6.03
CA ILE A 109 3.32 -2.76 -5.87
C ILE A 109 4.62 -2.74 -5.05
N GLY A 110 5.12 -3.92 -4.65
CA GLY A 110 6.22 -4.04 -3.70
C GLY A 110 5.80 -3.72 -2.26
N TRP A 111 6.75 -3.84 -1.33
CA TRP A 111 6.51 -3.62 0.11
C TRP A 111 6.94 -2.24 0.60
N GLU A 112 7.75 -1.52 -0.18
CA GLU A 112 8.19 -0.17 0.14
C GLU A 112 7.02 0.82 0.26
N PRO A 113 6.00 0.82 -0.65
CA PRO A 113 4.83 1.67 -0.47
C PRO A 113 4.11 1.46 0.87
N PHE A 114 4.00 0.20 1.32
CA PHE A 114 3.37 -0.12 2.60
C PHE A 114 4.13 0.50 3.76
N TYR A 115 5.46 0.37 3.76
CA TYR A 115 6.30 1.02 4.76
C TYR A 115 6.10 2.54 4.76
N ASN A 116 6.18 3.19 3.59
CA ASN A 116 6.13 4.66 3.49
C ASN A 116 4.77 5.21 3.94
N GLU A 117 3.66 4.62 3.48
CA GLU A 117 2.31 5.08 3.84
C GLU A 117 2.01 4.83 5.34
N ILE A 118 2.38 3.68 5.88
CA ILE A 118 2.13 3.34 7.29
C ILE A 118 3.00 4.19 8.22
N LEU A 119 4.26 4.44 7.85
CA LEU A 119 5.16 5.32 8.58
C LEU A 119 4.67 6.77 8.53
N GLY A 120 4.27 7.26 7.36
CA GLY A 120 3.72 8.61 7.19
C GLY A 120 2.45 8.83 8.01
N ALA A 121 1.72 7.76 8.30
CA ALA A 121 0.59 7.77 9.18
C ALA A 121 0.98 7.73 10.68
N GLY A 122 2.23 7.44 11.02
CA GLY A 122 2.78 7.44 12.39
C GLY A 122 2.83 6.07 13.07
N ASN A 123 2.47 4.98 12.40
CA ASN A 123 2.56 3.64 12.99
C ASN A 123 3.91 3.00 12.69
N THR A 124 4.93 3.42 13.44
CA THR A 124 6.32 2.94 13.27
C THR A 124 6.46 1.45 13.52
N LYS A 125 5.70 0.89 14.47
CA LYS A 125 5.72 -0.54 14.82
C LYS A 125 5.30 -1.40 13.62
N LEU A 126 4.14 -1.10 13.03
CA LEU A 126 3.66 -1.85 11.87
C LEU A 126 4.52 -1.58 10.63
N ALA A 127 4.92 -0.33 10.36
CA ALA A 127 5.79 -0.02 9.22
C ALA A 127 7.08 -0.88 9.25
N SER A 128 7.64 -1.07 10.44
CA SER A 128 8.87 -1.84 10.64
C SER A 128 8.78 -3.30 10.20
N THR A 129 7.59 -3.91 10.19
CA THR A 129 7.41 -5.31 9.77
C THR A 129 7.57 -5.50 8.26
N PHE A 130 7.45 -4.43 7.49
CA PHE A 130 7.61 -4.43 6.03
C PHE A 130 9.06 -4.26 5.57
N ILE A 131 9.96 -3.72 6.42
CA ILE A 131 11.36 -3.45 6.03
C ILE A 131 12.10 -4.71 5.57
N PRO A 132 12.06 -5.87 6.27
CA PRO A 132 12.70 -7.10 5.80
C PRO A 132 12.17 -7.60 4.45
N LYS A 133 10.96 -7.18 4.08
CA LYS A 133 10.29 -7.59 2.85
C LYS A 133 10.68 -6.71 1.66
N CYS A 134 11.33 -5.57 1.90
CA CYS A 134 11.82 -4.66 0.86
C CYS A 134 13.16 -5.15 0.29
N THR A 135 13.19 -6.37 -0.25
CA THR A 135 14.42 -7.04 -0.72
C THR A 135 15.03 -6.40 -1.97
N THR A 136 14.27 -5.57 -2.67
CA THR A 136 14.74 -4.81 -3.84
C THR A 136 15.57 -3.59 -3.46
N LEU A 137 15.48 -3.13 -2.21
CA LEU A 137 16.24 -1.98 -1.70
C LEU A 137 17.65 -2.38 -1.26
N GLY A 138 18.58 -1.44 -1.32
CA GLY A 138 19.92 -1.62 -0.79
C GLY A 138 19.94 -1.75 0.74
N VAL A 139 21.04 -2.31 1.27
CA VAL A 139 21.25 -2.43 2.73
C VAL A 139 21.19 -1.04 3.39
N SER A 140 21.84 -0.04 2.80
CA SER A 140 21.86 1.33 3.34
C SER A 140 20.46 1.94 3.47
N GLU A 141 19.59 1.73 2.48
CA GLU A 141 18.20 2.20 2.51
C GLU A 141 17.41 1.51 3.62
N ARG A 142 17.54 0.18 3.77
CA ARG A 142 16.88 -0.55 4.85
C ARG A 142 17.37 -0.13 6.24
N ILE A 143 18.67 0.17 6.39
CA ILE A 143 19.22 0.75 7.62
C ILE A 143 18.54 2.08 7.93
N GLU A 144 18.42 2.98 6.95
CA GLU A 144 17.71 4.25 7.14
C GLU A 144 16.23 4.08 7.49
N MET A 145 15.58 3.06 6.92
CA MET A 145 14.18 2.74 7.25
C MET A 145 14.04 2.32 8.73
N TRP A 146 14.91 1.45 9.22
CA TRP A 146 14.91 1.03 10.63
C TRP A 146 15.12 2.21 11.58
N ILE A 147 16.03 3.11 11.20
CA ILE A 147 16.28 4.35 11.94
C ILE A 147 15.04 5.25 11.98
N LYS A 148 14.34 5.45 10.85
CA LYS A 148 13.11 6.24 10.79
C LYS A 148 11.99 5.64 11.64
N CYS A 149 11.98 4.31 11.83
CA CYS A 149 11.11 3.63 12.80
C CYS A 149 11.57 3.75 14.26
N GLY A 150 12.71 4.40 14.55
CA GLY A 150 13.30 4.48 15.89
C GLY A 150 13.97 3.19 16.37
N MET A 151 14.18 2.21 15.48
CA MET A 151 14.69 0.87 15.82
C MET A 151 16.19 0.75 15.53
N VAL A 152 17.01 1.47 16.31
CA VAL A 152 18.48 1.54 16.09
C VAL A 152 19.15 0.16 16.17
N VAL A 153 18.73 -0.70 17.10
CA VAL A 153 19.31 -2.06 17.25
C VAL A 153 19.07 -2.90 15.99
N LYS A 154 17.86 -2.86 15.42
CA LYS A 154 17.55 -3.58 14.16
C LYS A 154 18.29 -3.01 12.96
N ALA A 155 18.49 -1.68 12.92
CA ALA A 155 19.37 -1.07 11.93
C ALA A 155 20.81 -1.61 12.04
N GLY A 156 21.29 -1.82 13.27
CA GLY A 156 22.58 -2.43 13.56
C GLY A 156 22.64 -3.89 13.10
N GLU A 157 21.62 -4.69 13.37
CA GLU A 157 21.54 -6.07 12.89
C GLU A 157 21.60 -6.16 11.36
N GLU A 158 20.95 -5.21 10.66
CA GLU A 158 21.00 -5.11 9.19
C GLU A 158 22.43 -4.79 8.71
N ALA A 159 23.11 -3.83 9.34
CA ALA A 159 24.50 -3.47 9.03
C ALA A 159 25.49 -4.61 9.35
N LEU A 160 25.29 -5.31 10.47
CA LEU A 160 26.08 -6.45 10.89
C LEU A 160 26.01 -7.59 9.86
N LYS A 161 24.79 -7.93 9.39
CA LYS A 161 24.60 -8.95 8.34
C LYS A 161 25.34 -8.60 7.05
N ALA A 162 25.40 -7.31 6.72
CA ALA A 162 26.12 -6.81 5.56
C ALA A 162 27.63 -6.61 5.80
N LYS A 163 28.13 -6.86 7.01
CA LYS A 163 29.52 -6.57 7.45
C LYS A 163 29.91 -5.09 7.24
N ASP A 164 28.94 -4.18 7.29
CA ASP A 164 29.14 -2.75 7.11
C ASP A 164 29.50 -2.08 8.45
N ILE A 165 30.80 -2.10 8.76
CA ILE A 165 31.35 -1.49 9.98
C ILE A 165 31.10 0.03 9.98
N SER A 166 31.22 0.70 8.83
CA SER A 166 31.02 2.14 8.71
C SER A 166 29.60 2.54 9.11
N SER A 167 28.59 1.76 8.69
CA SER A 167 27.21 1.98 9.12
C SER A 167 27.01 1.70 10.61
N LEU A 168 27.65 0.68 11.19
CA LEU A 168 27.60 0.41 12.63
C LEU A 168 28.23 1.55 13.45
N GLU A 169 29.39 2.07 13.05
CA GLU A 169 30.04 3.21 13.69
C GLU A 169 29.15 4.47 13.61
N ARG A 170 28.50 4.71 12.47
CA ARG A 170 27.52 5.80 12.33
C ARG A 170 26.26 5.60 13.17
N LEU A 171 25.77 4.35 13.31
CA LEU A 171 24.64 4.05 14.17
C LEU A 171 24.99 4.24 15.65
N ARG A 172 26.24 3.94 16.02
CA ARG A 172 26.74 4.09 17.38
C ARG A 172 26.72 5.53 17.90
N THR A 173 27.00 6.51 17.03
CA THR A 173 26.92 7.94 17.40
C THR A 173 25.49 8.43 17.59
N ARG A 174 24.51 7.72 17.02
CA ARG A 174 23.07 8.03 17.12
C ARG A 174 22.34 7.19 18.16
N ALA A 175 22.96 6.12 18.64
CA ALA A 175 22.39 5.24 19.64
C ALA A 175 22.36 5.92 21.02
N SER A 176 21.32 5.61 21.79
CA SER A 176 21.15 6.09 23.16
C SER A 176 20.66 4.94 24.07
N GLY A 177 20.96 5.03 25.36
CA GLY A 177 20.56 4.01 26.34
C GLY A 177 21.11 2.62 25.99
N ASN A 178 20.28 1.58 26.12
CA ASN A 178 20.71 0.19 25.90
C ASN A 178 21.15 -0.10 24.45
N ALA A 179 20.69 0.67 23.46
CA ALA A 179 21.07 0.47 22.07
C ALA A 179 22.59 0.67 21.85
N VAL A 180 23.22 1.53 22.65
CA VAL A 180 24.67 1.76 22.62
C VAL A 180 25.44 0.46 22.83
N ALA A 181 25.11 -0.26 23.90
CA ALA A 181 25.81 -1.49 24.27
C ALA A 181 25.60 -2.60 23.22
N GLU A 182 24.41 -2.70 22.63
CA GLU A 182 24.14 -3.66 21.57
C GLU A 182 24.93 -3.35 20.30
N ILE A 183 24.97 -2.09 19.86
CA ILE A 183 25.77 -1.70 18.69
C ILE A 183 27.27 -1.92 18.94
N ASP A 184 27.78 -1.61 20.14
CA ASP A 184 29.19 -1.87 20.51
C ASP A 184 29.53 -3.37 20.42
N ARG A 185 28.63 -4.24 20.91
CA ARG A 185 28.80 -5.70 20.76
C ARG A 185 28.86 -6.11 19.29
N MET A 186 28.00 -5.56 18.44
CA MET A 186 27.99 -5.86 17.00
C MET A 186 29.28 -5.40 16.32
N ILE A 187 29.83 -4.24 16.69
CA ILE A 187 31.12 -3.76 16.18
C ILE A 187 32.26 -4.71 16.59
N ILE A 188 32.29 -5.14 17.85
CA ILE A 188 33.29 -6.09 18.36
C ILE A 188 33.22 -7.43 17.62
N GLN A 189 32.02 -7.90 17.25
CA GLN A 189 31.89 -9.15 16.47
C GLN A 189 32.57 -9.06 15.10
N LEU A 190 32.57 -7.89 14.45
CA LEU A 190 33.25 -7.68 13.18
C LEU A 190 34.74 -7.34 13.34
N ARG A 191 35.17 -6.91 14.53
CA ARG A 191 36.56 -6.64 14.89
C ARG A 191 36.92 -7.34 16.21
N PRO A 192 37.03 -8.68 16.23
CA PRO A 192 37.49 -9.37 17.43
C PRO A 192 38.89 -8.85 17.75
N LYS A 193 39.08 -8.36 18.99
CA LYS A 193 40.41 -8.00 19.48
C LYS A 193 41.28 -9.26 19.43
N LYS A 194 42.40 -9.20 18.69
CA LYS A 194 43.47 -10.19 18.77
C LYS A 194 44.08 -10.18 20.16
#